data_AF-A0A1J3G156-F1
#
_entry.id   AF-A0A1J3G156-F1
#
_cell.length_a   1.000
_cell.length_b   1.000
_cell.length_c   1.000
_cell.angle_alpha   90.00
_cell.angle_beta   90.00
_cell.angle_gamma   90.00
#
_symmetry.space_group_name_H-M   'P 1'
#
loop_
_entity.id
_entity.type
_entity.pdbx_description
1 polymer ?
#
loop_
_entity_poly.entity_id
_entity_poly.type
_entity_poly.pdbx_seq_one_letter_code
_entity_poly.pdbx_strand_id
1 'polypeptide(L)'
;MMMDSEVKQILKSLCFSHGWSYAVFWRYDPINPMLLRFEEAHNDEKSAALVDDMILQPHILGQGFVGAAALTGNHQWLFSDTLFQCEHEFQNQFLSGFKTIAIIPVRSSGVVQLGSTQKVVESQEMLEETTRAVEDMCFKQQQ
;
A
#
# COMPACT_ATOMS: atom_id res chain seq x y z
N MET A 1 5.50 7.85 25.77
CA MET A 1 5.57 6.91 24.65
C MET A 1 4.29 7.09 23.87
N MET A 2 4.34 7.68 22.66
CA MET A 2 3.14 7.79 21.83
C MET A 2 2.76 6.38 21.41
N MET A 3 1.52 5.98 21.72
CA MET A 3 0.98 4.73 21.19
C MET A 3 0.85 4.89 19.68
N ASP A 4 1.39 3.93 18.94
CA ASP A 4 1.18 3.87 17.50
C ASP A 4 -0.32 3.78 17.20
N SER A 5 -0.74 4.36 16.07
CA SER A 5 -2.11 4.21 15.57
C SER A 5 -2.43 2.72 15.33
N GLU A 6 -3.72 2.35 15.41
CA GLU A 6 -4.15 0.99 15.06
C GLU A 6 -3.75 0.64 13.61
N VAL A 7 -3.81 1.62 12.70
CA VAL A 7 -3.35 1.49 11.30
C VAL A 7 -1.88 1.06 11.28
N LYS A 8 -1.03 1.78 12.02
CA LYS A 8 0.41 1.51 12.08
C LYS A 8 0.70 0.10 12.62
N GLN A 9 -0.07 -0.38 13.59
CA GLN A 9 0.07 -1.75 14.11
C GLN A 9 -0.31 -2.82 13.08
N ILE A 10 -1.37 -2.59 12.30
CA ILE A 10 -1.76 -3.49 11.22
C ILE A 10 -0.68 -3.53 10.14
N LEU A 11 -0.22 -2.37 9.67
CA LEU A 11 0.85 -2.29 8.67
C LEU A 11 2.14 -2.96 9.15
N LYS A 12 2.47 -2.82 10.45
CA LYS A 12 3.56 -3.56 11.10
C LYS A 12 3.35 -5.06 10.99
N SER A 13 2.18 -5.55 11.40
CA SER A 13 1.85 -6.98 11.37
C SER A 13 2.00 -7.55 9.96
N LEU A 14 1.50 -6.84 8.93
CA LEU A 14 1.62 -7.26 7.53
C LEU A 14 3.09 -7.42 7.11
N CYS A 15 3.96 -6.47 7.44
CA CYS A 15 5.39 -6.57 7.14
C CYS A 15 6.06 -7.76 7.85
N PHE A 16 5.73 -7.99 9.13
CA PHE A 16 6.30 -9.09 9.90
C PHE A 16 5.86 -10.47 9.42
N SER A 17 4.60 -10.64 9.03
CA SER A 17 4.06 -11.97 8.68
C SER A 17 4.42 -12.42 7.26
N HIS A 18 4.59 -11.48 6.33
CA HIS A 18 4.68 -11.82 4.90
C HIS A 18 5.95 -11.33 4.20
N GLY A 19 6.94 -10.82 4.96
CA GLY A 19 8.23 -10.41 4.42
C GLY A 19 8.17 -9.15 3.56
N TRP A 20 7.21 -8.26 3.84
CA TRP A 20 7.17 -6.94 3.22
C TRP A 20 8.19 -6.02 3.87
N SER A 21 8.94 -5.30 3.04
CA SER A 21 9.91 -4.28 3.47
C SER A 21 9.22 -2.97 3.84
N TYR A 22 8.12 -2.64 3.16
CA TYR A 22 7.26 -1.54 3.55
C TYR A 22 5.77 -1.84 3.29
N ALA A 23 4.92 -1.09 3.98
CA ALA A 23 3.48 -1.01 3.78
C ALA A 23 3.03 0.45 3.93
N VAL A 24 2.22 0.95 3.00
CA VAL A 24 1.66 2.31 3.00
C VAL A 24 0.16 2.21 2.84
N PHE A 25 -0.59 2.97 3.63
CA PHE A 25 -2.03 3.11 3.49
C PHE A 25 -2.39 4.49 2.93
N TRP A 26 -3.05 4.46 1.78
CA TRP A 26 -3.59 5.61 1.07
C TRP A 26 -5.09 5.69 1.33
N ARG A 27 -5.55 6.74 2.00
CA ARG A 27 -6.97 6.95 2.35
C ARG A 27 -7.66 7.88 1.37
N TYR A 28 -8.93 7.63 1.06
CA TYR A 28 -9.75 8.57 0.29
C TYR A 28 -9.87 9.91 1.01
N ASP A 29 -9.64 11.00 0.28
CA ASP A 29 -9.80 12.34 0.81
C ASP A 29 -11.31 12.64 1.04
N PRO A 30 -11.71 13.06 2.25
CA PRO A 30 -13.10 13.31 2.59
C PRO A 30 -13.68 14.57 1.89
N ILE A 31 -12.83 15.48 1.44
CA ILE A 31 -13.22 16.72 0.75
C ILE A 31 -13.24 16.48 -0.76
N ASN A 32 -12.23 15.79 -1.28
CA ASN A 32 -12.11 15.48 -2.71
C ASN A 32 -12.02 13.97 -2.96
N PRO A 33 -13.15 13.27 -3.19
CA PRO A 33 -13.17 11.81 -3.37
C PRO A 33 -12.34 11.29 -4.55
N MET A 34 -11.87 12.17 -5.44
CA MET A 34 -10.97 11.82 -6.53
C MET A 34 -9.50 11.69 -6.09
N LEU A 35 -9.15 12.00 -4.84
CA LEU A 35 -7.79 11.95 -4.31
C LEU A 35 -7.64 10.87 -3.25
N LEU A 36 -6.52 10.15 -3.31
CA LEU A 36 -6.03 9.32 -2.21
C LEU A 36 -4.79 9.99 -1.60
N ARG A 37 -4.86 10.23 -0.28
CA ARG A 37 -3.77 10.86 0.48
C ARG A 37 -3.10 9.85 1.39
N PHE A 38 -1.85 10.13 1.71
CA PHE A 38 -1.13 9.38 2.73
C PHE A 38 -1.87 9.46 4.08
N GLU A 39 -2.08 8.31 4.72
CA GLU A 39 -2.60 8.21 6.08
C GLU A 39 -1.52 7.70 7.04
N GLU A 40 -0.88 6.58 6.70
CA GLU A 40 0.09 5.91 7.56
C GLU A 40 1.01 4.97 6.75
N ALA A 41 2.23 4.72 7.24
CA ALA A 41 3.14 3.72 6.66
C ALA A 41 3.91 2.94 7.72
N HIS A 42 4.38 1.75 7.41
CA HIS A 42 5.44 1.07 8.16
C HIS A 42 6.51 0.58 7.20
N ASN A 43 7.78 0.71 7.56
CA ASN A 43 8.89 0.42 6.68
C ASN A 43 10.14 0.00 7.47
N ASP A 44 11.00 -0.78 6.83
CA ASP A 44 12.35 -1.06 7.31
C ASP A 44 13.29 0.14 7.08
N GLU A 45 14.50 0.08 7.65
CA GLU A 45 15.48 1.17 7.51
C GLU A 45 15.89 1.44 6.06
N LYS A 46 15.91 0.42 5.21
CA LYS A 46 16.36 0.52 3.81
C LYS A 46 15.30 1.17 2.92
N SER A 47 14.04 1.09 3.32
CA SER A 47 12.89 1.59 2.58
C SER A 47 12.41 2.96 3.07
N ALA A 48 12.97 3.50 4.16
CA ALA A 48 12.56 4.78 4.74
C ALA A 48 12.60 5.95 3.75
N ALA A 49 13.74 6.19 3.11
CA ALA A 49 13.89 7.29 2.16
C ALA A 49 12.92 7.19 0.96
N LEU A 50 12.64 5.96 0.52
CA LEU A 50 11.69 5.72 -0.57
C LEU A 50 10.25 6.04 -0.14
N VAL A 51 9.87 5.62 1.06
CA VAL A 51 8.54 5.89 1.61
C VAL A 51 8.35 7.38 1.87
N ASP A 52 9.36 8.07 2.37
CA ASP A 52 9.32 9.53 2.57
C ASP A 52 9.05 10.28 1.26
N ASP A 53 9.70 9.87 0.17
CA ASP A 53 9.45 10.43 -1.17
C ASP A 53 8.03 10.15 -1.66
N MET A 54 7.49 8.96 -1.36
CA MET A 54 6.12 8.58 -1.74
C MET A 54 5.07 9.40 -1.02
N ILE A 55 5.23 9.67 0.29
CA ILE A 55 4.26 10.39 1.14
C ILE A 55 3.86 11.74 0.54
N LEU A 56 4.77 12.39 -0.18
CA LEU A 56 4.55 13.70 -0.79
C LEU A 56 3.72 13.66 -2.08
N GLN A 57 3.41 12.47 -2.60
CA GLN A 57 2.76 12.28 -3.89
C GLN A 57 1.38 11.63 -3.71
N PRO A 58 0.30 12.43 -3.59
CA PRO A 58 -1.05 11.87 -3.55
C PRO A 58 -1.41 11.22 -4.88
N HIS A 59 -2.29 10.22 -4.83
CA HIS A 59 -2.79 9.54 -6.03
C HIS A 59 -4.16 10.08 -6.45
N ILE A 60 -4.44 10.02 -7.76
CA ILE A 60 -5.74 10.38 -8.32
C ILE A 60 -6.50 9.11 -8.64
N LEU A 61 -7.76 9.03 -8.22
CA LEU A 61 -8.65 7.91 -8.50
C LEU A 61 -8.73 7.63 -10.01
N GLY A 62 -8.52 6.38 -10.40
CA GLY A 62 -8.47 5.93 -11.80
C GLY A 62 -7.16 6.19 -12.54
N GLN A 63 -6.18 6.86 -11.92
CA GLN A 63 -4.87 7.12 -12.54
C GLN A 63 -3.75 6.30 -11.89
N GLY A 64 -2.79 5.86 -12.69
CA GLY A 64 -1.72 4.99 -12.23
C GLY A 64 -2.23 3.65 -11.69
N PHE A 65 -1.34 2.86 -11.10
CA PHE A 65 -1.68 1.57 -10.52
C PHE A 65 -2.51 1.72 -9.24
N VAL A 66 -2.11 2.64 -8.34
CA VAL A 66 -2.82 2.87 -7.08
C VAL A 66 -4.24 3.38 -7.34
N GLY A 67 -4.39 4.38 -8.20
CA GLY A 67 -5.70 4.95 -8.52
C GLY A 67 -6.58 4.02 -9.33
N ALA A 68 -6.02 3.24 -10.26
CA ALA A 68 -6.79 2.24 -11.01
C ALA A 68 -7.31 1.12 -10.08
N ALA A 69 -6.49 0.65 -9.13
CA ALA A 69 -6.93 -0.34 -8.14
C ALA A 69 -8.03 0.24 -7.24
N ALA A 70 -7.90 1.49 -6.79
CA ALA A 70 -8.92 2.18 -6.02
C ALA A 70 -10.26 2.26 -6.78
N LEU A 71 -10.23 2.56 -8.08
CA LEU A 71 -11.44 2.72 -8.89
C LEU A 71 -12.10 1.37 -9.22
N THR A 72 -11.29 0.36 -9.57
CA THR A 72 -11.78 -0.93 -10.08
C THR A 72 -12.09 -1.93 -8.98
N GLY A 73 -11.51 -1.76 -7.79
CA GLY A 73 -11.55 -2.75 -6.72
C GLY A 73 -10.69 -3.99 -6.99
N ASN A 74 -9.89 -3.99 -8.05
CA ASN A 74 -9.01 -5.10 -8.39
C ASN A 74 -7.64 -4.89 -7.74
N HIS A 75 -7.16 -5.91 -7.01
CA HIS A 75 -5.78 -5.92 -6.54
C HIS A 75 -4.81 -6.08 -7.72
N GLN A 76 -3.58 -5.61 -7.56
CA GLN A 76 -2.52 -5.75 -8.54
C GLN A 76 -1.27 -6.29 -7.86
N TRP A 77 -0.59 -7.22 -8.53
CA TRP A 77 0.68 -7.78 -8.06
C TRP A 77 1.73 -7.59 -9.15
N LEU A 78 2.75 -6.81 -8.85
CA LEU A 78 3.75 -6.34 -9.81
C LEU A 78 5.11 -6.89 -9.43
N PHE A 79 5.85 -7.39 -10.41
CA PHE A 79 7.18 -7.95 -10.21
C PHE A 79 8.25 -7.17 -11.00
N SER A 80 9.48 -7.18 -10.47
CA SER A 80 10.62 -6.53 -11.13
C SER A 80 11.16 -7.32 -12.33
N ASP A 81 10.65 -8.51 -12.63
CA ASP A 81 10.94 -9.21 -13.88
C ASP A 81 9.97 -8.81 -15.01
N THR A 82 8.83 -8.18 -14.68
CA THR A 82 7.83 -7.68 -15.62
C THR A 82 7.93 -6.16 -15.88
N LEU A 83 9.13 -5.57 -15.72
CA LEU A 83 9.37 -4.12 -15.75
C LEU A 83 8.86 -3.38 -16.98
N PHE A 84 8.71 -4.07 -18.11
CA PHE A 84 8.23 -3.48 -19.36
C PHE A 84 6.77 -2.98 -19.31
N GLN A 85 6.01 -3.29 -18.24
CA GLN A 85 4.60 -2.90 -18.09
C GLN A 85 4.37 -1.74 -17.11
N CYS A 86 5.37 -1.34 -16.32
CA CYS A 86 5.21 -0.39 -15.20
C CYS A 86 5.75 1.02 -15.51
N GLU A 87 5.79 1.43 -16.79
CA GLU A 87 6.45 2.65 -17.27
C GLU A 87 6.25 3.84 -16.29
N HIS A 88 7.32 4.10 -15.52
CA HIS A 88 7.56 5.20 -14.57
C HIS A 88 7.05 5.10 -13.12
N GLU A 89 5.80 4.73 -12.83
CA GLU A 89 5.23 4.93 -11.46
C GLU A 89 6.04 4.23 -10.35
N PHE A 90 6.51 3.00 -10.62
CA PHE A 90 7.27 2.21 -9.64
C PHE A 90 8.73 1.98 -10.03
N GLN A 91 9.20 2.67 -11.07
CA GLN A 91 10.55 2.48 -11.59
C GLN A 91 11.61 2.72 -10.52
N ASN A 92 11.47 3.81 -9.75
CA ASN A 92 12.42 4.14 -8.69
C ASN A 92 12.45 3.06 -7.60
N GLN A 93 11.29 2.50 -7.24
CA GLN A 93 11.22 1.43 -6.26
C GLN A 93 11.96 0.18 -6.75
N PHE A 94 11.72 -0.24 -7.99
CA PHE A 94 12.42 -1.39 -8.55
C PHE A 94 13.93 -1.16 -8.69
N LEU A 95 14.37 0.06 -9.06
CA LEU A 95 15.78 0.44 -9.09
C LEU A 95 16.42 0.43 -7.69
N SER A 96 15.65 0.71 -6.64
CA SER A 96 16.06 0.58 -5.24
C SER A 96 16.11 -0.87 -4.73
N GLY A 97 15.89 -1.86 -5.61
CA GLY A 97 16.06 -3.29 -5.29
C GLY A 97 14.78 -3.99 -4.83
N PHE A 98 13.62 -3.32 -4.91
CA PHE A 98 12.34 -4.00 -4.73
C PHE A 98 12.10 -5.00 -5.86
N LYS A 99 11.47 -6.13 -5.51
CA LYS A 99 11.15 -7.21 -6.45
C LYS A 99 9.66 -7.45 -6.58
N THR A 100 8.89 -7.07 -5.57
CA THR A 100 7.43 -7.22 -5.56
C THR A 100 6.79 -5.96 -5.04
N ILE A 101 5.73 -5.51 -5.71
CA ILE A 101 4.83 -4.46 -5.24
C ILE A 101 3.41 -4.99 -5.33
N ALA A 102 2.66 -4.92 -4.24
CA ALA A 102 1.25 -5.30 -4.21
C ALA A 102 0.39 -4.06 -3.93
N ILE A 103 -0.68 -3.91 -4.71
CA ILE A 103 -1.67 -2.84 -4.57
C ILE A 103 -3.00 -3.51 -4.23
N ILE A 104 -3.49 -3.29 -3.01
CA ILE A 104 -4.66 -3.98 -2.46
C ILE A 104 -5.71 -2.92 -2.11
N PRO A 105 -6.77 -2.77 -2.91
CA PRO A 105 -7.87 -1.88 -2.57
C PRO A 105 -8.65 -2.41 -1.36
N VAL A 106 -9.02 -1.50 -0.47
CA VAL A 106 -9.77 -1.79 0.76
C VAL A 106 -11.08 -1.03 0.70
N ARG A 107 -12.10 -1.65 0.09
CA ARG A 107 -13.47 -1.14 -0.12
C ARG A 107 -13.58 0.40 -0.10
N SER A 108 -14.33 0.96 0.84
CA SER A 108 -14.58 2.41 0.98
C SER A 108 -13.49 3.14 1.78
N SER A 109 -12.43 2.44 2.16
CA SER A 109 -11.40 2.96 3.07
C SER A 109 -10.21 3.55 2.30
N GLY A 110 -9.77 2.91 1.23
CA GLY A 110 -8.61 3.35 0.46
C GLY A 110 -7.85 2.21 -0.21
N VAL A 111 -6.53 2.32 -0.25
CA VAL A 111 -5.62 1.33 -0.86
C VAL A 111 -4.42 1.08 0.02
N VAL A 112 -4.07 -0.19 0.22
CA VAL A 112 -2.82 -0.60 0.84
C VAL A 112 -1.81 -0.91 -0.27
N GLN A 113 -0.66 -0.26 -0.22
CA GLN A 113 0.48 -0.55 -1.08
C GLN A 113 1.58 -1.23 -0.26
N LEU A 114 2.05 -2.39 -0.71
CA LEU A 114 3.11 -3.16 -0.07
C LEU A 114 4.29 -3.30 -1.02
N GLY A 115 5.51 -3.30 -0.49
CA GLY A 115 6.71 -3.55 -1.28
C GLY A 115 7.69 -4.48 -0.56
N SER A 116 8.28 -5.42 -1.30
CA SER A 116 9.30 -6.34 -0.79
C SER A 116 10.53 -6.38 -1.69
N THR A 117 11.70 -6.49 -1.07
CA THR A 117 12.97 -6.80 -1.75
C THR A 117 13.09 -8.28 -2.14
N GLN A 118 12.11 -9.10 -1.75
CA GLN A 118 11.96 -10.50 -2.15
C GLN A 118 10.80 -10.67 -3.14
N LYS A 119 10.81 -11.78 -3.87
CA LYS A 119 9.67 -12.18 -4.70
C LYS A 119 8.60 -12.78 -3.77
N VAL A 120 7.52 -12.06 -3.54
CA VAL A 120 6.39 -12.49 -2.70
C VAL A 120 5.26 -12.88 -3.64
N VAL A 121 4.85 -14.14 -3.60
CA VAL A 121 3.75 -14.64 -4.45
C VAL A 121 2.43 -14.24 -3.80
N GLU A 122 1.47 -13.87 -4.65
CA GLU A 122 0.11 -13.57 -4.22
C GLU A 122 -0.50 -14.74 -3.46
N SER A 123 -1.20 -14.44 -2.36
CA SER A 123 -1.95 -15.39 -1.56
C SER A 123 -3.32 -14.81 -1.23
N GLN A 124 -4.37 -15.61 -1.42
CA GLN A 124 -5.73 -15.22 -1.04
C GLN A 124 -5.83 -14.93 0.45
N GLU A 125 -5.15 -15.71 1.30
CA GLU A 125 -5.12 -15.49 2.75
C GLU A 125 -4.60 -14.08 3.06
N MET A 126 -3.49 -13.68 2.43
CA MET A 126 -2.89 -12.36 2.63
C MET A 126 -3.81 -11.22 2.20
N LEU A 127 -4.49 -11.39 1.06
CA LEU A 127 -5.45 -10.41 0.54
C LEU A 127 -6.62 -10.22 1.53
N GLU A 128 -7.18 -11.33 2.02
CA GLU A 128 -8.30 -11.29 2.95
C GLU A 128 -7.91 -10.76 4.33
N GLU A 129 -6.74 -11.14 4.85
CA GLU A 129 -6.22 -10.60 6.12
C GLU A 129 -5.97 -9.09 6.04
N THR A 130 -5.33 -8.63 4.96
CA THR A 130 -5.05 -7.20 4.75
C THR A 130 -6.34 -6.40 4.68
N THR A 131 -7.29 -6.85 3.85
CA THR A 131 -8.58 -6.16 3.69
C THR A 131 -9.39 -6.15 4.97
N ARG A 132 -9.56 -7.31 5.64
CA ARG A 132 -10.30 -7.40 6.91
C ARG A 132 -9.69 -6.51 7.99
N ALA A 133 -8.38 -6.57 8.20
CA ALA A 133 -7.71 -5.82 9.27
C ALA A 133 -7.90 -4.30 9.10
N VAL A 134 -7.75 -3.79 7.87
CA VAL A 134 -7.88 -2.35 7.60
C VAL A 134 -9.36 -1.91 7.59
N GLU A 135 -10.29 -2.76 7.15
CA GLU A 135 -11.73 -2.48 7.21
C GLU A 135 -12.25 -2.36 8.63
N ASP A 136 -11.97 -3.36 9.48
CA ASP A 136 -12.43 -3.40 10.87
C ASP A 136 -12.00 -2.15 11.65
N MET A 137 -10.80 -1.65 11.35
CA MET A 137 -10.29 -0.40 11.90
C MET A 137 -11.06 0.82 11.38
N CYS A 138 -11.32 0.91 10.08
CA CYS A 138 -12.04 2.07 9.51
C CYS A 138 -13.48 2.16 10.03
N PHE A 139 -14.15 1.01 10.25
CA PHE A 139 -15.47 0.97 10.88
C PHE A 139 -15.47 1.48 12.31
N LYS A 140 -14.42 1.21 13.09
CA LYS A 140 -14.30 1.68 14.48
C LYS A 140 -14.06 3.19 14.59
N GLN A 141 -13.44 3.82 13.59
CA GLN A 141 -13.19 5.26 13.60
C GLN A 141 -14.42 6.11 13.22
N GLN A 142 -15.49 5.49 12.72
CA GLN A 142 -16.73 6.16 12.30
C GLN A 142 -17.87 6.08 13.33
N GLN A 143 -17.66 5.38 14.46
CA GLN A 143 -18.58 5.30 15.60
C GLN A 143 -18.10 6.19 16.74
#